data_AF-A0ABD8ALW7-F1
#
_entry.id   AF-A0ABD8ALW7-F1
#
_cell.length_a   1.000
_cell.length_b   1.000
_cell.length_c   1.000
_cell.angle_alpha   90.00
_cell.angle_beta   90.00
_cell.angle_gamma   90.00
#
_symmetry.space_group_name_H-M   'P 1'
#
loop_
_entity.id
_entity.type
_entity.pdbx_description
1 polymer ?
#
loop_
_entity_poly.entity_id
_entity_poly.type
_entity_poly.pdbx_seq_one_letter_code
_entity_poly.pdbx_strand_id
1 'polypeptide(L)'
;MAELYSADEINTLFERLPSWQQDAYSQFADMIADENNTYPCVPGRMGFLSGHLRYGFTCDPRSEHAAEDMADLLRQYGPVSRDTGHYASMVVICETPSDLKDHTTVEQYQTLFWQMLNRVSSHDTEPWPEHISTDPHDSSWEFCFGGEPYFCFCATPAHELRASRHFPYLMFAFQPRWVFESINDNTPLGRKMKTLIRKRLAAYDAVPAHPSLMWYGQQDNLEWKQYFLPDDEQTPSKCPFMRMKQALGKLTK
;
A
#
# COMPACT_ATOMS: atom_id res chain seq x y z
N MET A 1 2.39 10.11 18.17
CA MET A 1 3.16 8.95 17.70
C MET A 1 2.14 7.86 17.46
N ALA A 2 1.97 7.48 16.20
CA ALA A 2 1.12 6.36 15.83
C ALA A 2 1.70 5.04 16.37
N GLU A 3 0.82 4.11 16.72
CA GLU A 3 1.18 2.80 17.25
C GLU A 3 0.91 1.72 16.20
N LEU A 4 1.86 0.79 16.05
CA LEU A 4 1.72 -0.36 15.17
C LEU A 4 1.11 -1.53 15.93
N TYR A 5 0.06 -2.14 15.38
CA TYR A 5 -0.67 -3.22 16.00
C TYR A 5 -0.62 -4.52 15.19
N SER A 6 -0.65 -5.65 15.86
CA SER A 6 -1.11 -6.93 15.34
C SER A 6 -2.64 -7.05 15.38
N ALA A 7 -3.20 -8.05 14.70
CA ALA A 7 -4.64 -8.34 14.78
C ALA A 7 -5.08 -8.66 16.21
N ASP A 8 -4.28 -9.43 16.96
CA ASP A 8 -4.59 -9.80 18.35
C ASP A 8 -4.62 -8.59 19.28
N GLU A 9 -3.70 -7.62 19.08
CA GLU A 9 -3.68 -6.37 19.83
C GLU A 9 -4.90 -5.50 19.51
N ILE A 10 -5.26 -5.36 18.23
CA ILE A 10 -6.50 -4.66 17.84
C ILE A 10 -7.72 -5.32 18.48
N ASN A 11 -7.85 -6.64 18.40
CA ASN A 11 -8.99 -7.36 18.98
C ASN A 11 -9.07 -7.19 20.50
N THR A 12 -7.92 -7.17 21.18
CA THR A 12 -7.85 -6.95 22.63
C THR A 12 -8.22 -5.53 23.02
N LEU A 13 -7.86 -4.54 22.19
CA LEU A 13 -8.08 -3.12 22.46
C LEU A 13 -9.33 -2.56 21.76
N PHE A 14 -10.10 -3.39 21.06
CA PHE A 14 -11.09 -2.95 20.07
C PHE A 14 -12.07 -1.92 20.64
N GLU A 15 -12.68 -2.20 21.79
CA GLU A 15 -13.64 -1.29 22.43
C GLU A 15 -13.02 0.03 22.93
N ARG A 16 -11.68 0.09 23.06
CA ARG A 16 -10.92 1.27 23.48
C ARG A 16 -10.42 2.10 22.30
N LEU A 17 -10.45 1.57 21.08
CA LEU A 17 -10.09 2.32 19.88
C LEU A 17 -11.17 3.39 19.59
N PRO A 18 -10.81 4.55 19.00
CA PRO A 18 -11.77 5.47 18.45
C PRO A 18 -12.77 4.77 17.52
N SER A 19 -14.03 5.21 17.52
CA SER A 19 -15.11 4.55 16.78
C SER A 19 -14.84 4.37 15.29
N TRP A 20 -14.18 5.34 14.66
CA TRP A 20 -13.83 5.25 13.23
C TRP A 20 -12.74 4.19 12.96
N GLN A 21 -11.83 3.95 13.91
CA GLN A 21 -10.79 2.92 13.78
C GLN A 21 -11.39 1.52 13.94
N GLN A 22 -12.37 1.38 14.84
CA GLN A 22 -13.17 0.17 14.98
C GLN A 22 -13.88 -0.16 13.66
N ASP A 23 -14.62 0.81 13.11
CA ASP A 23 -15.31 0.64 11.82
C ASP A 23 -14.33 0.33 10.69
N ALA A 24 -13.25 1.10 10.54
CA ALA A 24 -12.22 0.89 9.53
C ALA A 24 -11.62 -0.53 9.59
N TYR A 25 -11.28 -1.02 10.79
CA TYR A 25 -10.74 -2.37 10.94
C TYR A 25 -11.77 -3.45 10.61
N SER A 26 -13.01 -3.31 11.07
CA SER A 26 -14.10 -4.23 10.74
C SER A 26 -14.37 -4.30 9.24
N GLN A 27 -14.45 -3.14 8.57
CA GLN A 27 -14.62 -3.06 7.12
C GLN A 27 -13.46 -3.73 6.37
N PHE A 28 -12.23 -3.55 6.85
CA PHE A 28 -11.06 -4.22 6.27
C PHE A 28 -11.14 -5.74 6.45
N ALA A 29 -11.47 -6.22 7.66
CA ALA A 29 -11.62 -7.64 7.96
C ALA A 29 -12.72 -8.29 7.10
N ASP A 30 -13.87 -7.64 6.99
CA ASP A 30 -15.01 -8.12 6.18
C ASP A 30 -14.67 -8.17 4.69
N MET A 31 -13.92 -7.18 4.19
CA MET A 31 -13.45 -7.16 2.81
C MET A 31 -12.40 -8.25 2.53
N ILE A 32 -11.33 -8.31 3.33
CA ILE A 32 -10.16 -9.18 3.05
C ILE A 32 -10.47 -10.66 3.32
N ALA A 33 -11.30 -10.93 4.33
CA ALA A 33 -11.69 -12.26 4.80
C ALA A 33 -13.13 -12.62 4.46
N ASP A 34 -13.73 -11.96 3.45
CA ASP A 34 -15.10 -12.18 2.99
C ASP A 34 -15.48 -13.66 2.93
N GLU A 35 -16.69 -13.99 3.38
CA GLU A 35 -17.15 -15.39 3.54
C GLU A 35 -17.07 -16.19 2.24
N ASN A 36 -17.32 -15.53 1.11
CA ASN A 36 -17.33 -16.13 -0.21
C ASN A 36 -15.92 -16.26 -0.84
N ASN A 37 -14.87 -15.78 -0.17
CA ASN A 37 -13.48 -15.78 -0.64
C ASN A 37 -13.33 -15.17 -2.05
N THR A 38 -14.00 -14.04 -2.24
CA THR A 38 -14.07 -13.31 -3.50
C THR A 38 -12.97 -12.27 -3.63
N TYR A 39 -12.43 -11.74 -2.52
CA TYR A 39 -11.43 -10.69 -2.61
C TYR A 39 -10.21 -11.14 -3.44
N PRO A 40 -9.76 -10.35 -4.44
CA PRO A 40 -8.80 -10.85 -5.42
C PRO A 40 -7.39 -11.10 -4.88
N CYS A 41 -6.96 -10.36 -3.85
CA CYS A 41 -5.60 -10.44 -3.33
C CYS A 41 -5.41 -11.68 -2.43
N VAL A 42 -4.97 -12.77 -3.04
CA VAL A 42 -4.67 -14.03 -2.31
C VAL A 42 -3.61 -13.82 -1.23
N PRO A 43 -2.44 -13.18 -1.47
CA PRO A 43 -1.45 -12.91 -0.41
C PRO A 43 -2.03 -12.08 0.74
N GLY A 44 -2.80 -11.04 0.43
CA GLY A 44 -3.41 -10.18 1.45
C GLY A 44 -4.36 -10.95 2.36
N ARG A 45 -5.23 -11.78 1.79
CA ARG A 45 -6.11 -12.68 2.56
C ARG A 45 -5.34 -13.68 3.41
N MET A 46 -4.34 -14.34 2.82
CA MET A 46 -3.53 -15.32 3.58
C MET A 46 -2.75 -14.65 4.70
N GLY A 47 -2.20 -13.45 4.47
CA GLY A 47 -1.55 -12.66 5.48
C GLY A 47 -2.48 -12.28 6.62
N PHE A 48 -3.72 -11.87 6.30
CA PHE A 48 -4.74 -11.57 7.31
C PHE A 48 -5.07 -12.81 8.17
N LEU A 49 -5.46 -13.91 7.53
CA LEU A 49 -5.90 -15.13 8.21
C LEU A 49 -4.78 -15.80 9.02
N SER A 50 -3.52 -15.54 8.68
CA SER A 50 -2.35 -16.11 9.37
C SER A 50 -1.71 -15.15 10.38
N GLY A 51 -2.29 -13.96 10.61
CA GLY A 51 -1.75 -12.97 11.55
C GLY A 51 -0.44 -12.29 11.09
N HIS A 52 -0.11 -12.36 9.80
CA HIS A 52 1.12 -11.78 9.24
C HIS A 52 1.04 -10.26 9.04
N LEU A 53 -0.18 -9.69 9.09
CA LEU A 53 -0.38 -8.26 8.90
C LEU A 53 -0.05 -7.47 10.16
N ARG A 54 0.40 -6.23 9.95
CA ARG A 54 0.42 -5.19 10.97
C ARG A 54 -0.47 -4.03 10.53
N TYR A 55 -0.97 -3.29 11.49
CA TYR A 55 -1.98 -2.27 11.29
C TYR A 55 -1.55 -0.97 11.92
N GLY A 56 -1.83 0.13 11.24
CA GLY A 56 -1.68 1.47 11.79
C GLY A 56 -2.84 2.35 11.36
N PHE A 57 -3.05 3.41 12.11
CA PHE A 57 -4.04 4.42 11.83
C PHE A 57 -3.37 5.78 11.78
N THR A 58 -3.74 6.62 10.81
CA THR A 58 -3.29 8.02 10.75
C THR A 58 -4.49 8.94 10.78
N CYS A 59 -4.27 10.21 11.14
CA CYS A 59 -5.27 11.26 10.97
C CYS A 59 -5.51 11.59 9.48
N ASP A 60 -6.26 12.67 9.22
CA ASP A 60 -6.57 13.17 7.89
C ASP A 60 -5.31 13.20 6.98
N PRO A 61 -5.32 12.47 5.85
CA PRO A 61 -4.17 12.30 4.98
C PRO A 61 -3.71 13.60 4.31
N ARG A 62 -4.50 14.69 4.36
CA ARG A 62 -4.10 16.00 3.85
C ARG A 62 -3.11 16.70 4.79
N SER A 63 -3.08 16.35 6.07
CA SER A 63 -2.19 16.95 7.07
C SER A 63 -0.75 16.44 6.98
N GLU A 64 0.21 17.24 7.45
CA GLU A 64 1.60 16.79 7.62
C GLU A 64 1.74 15.73 8.73
N HIS A 65 0.90 15.81 9.76
CA HIS A 65 0.92 14.86 10.88
C HIS A 65 0.63 13.42 10.43
N ALA A 66 -0.23 13.24 9.42
CA ALA A 66 -0.47 11.92 8.85
C ALA A 66 0.79 11.31 8.21
N ALA A 67 1.68 12.13 7.64
CA ALA A 67 2.96 11.67 7.11
C ALA A 67 3.97 11.36 8.23
N GLU A 68 3.96 12.12 9.32
CA GLU A 68 4.74 11.81 10.53
C GLU A 68 4.30 10.48 11.14
N ASP A 69 2.99 10.26 11.31
CA ASP A 69 2.41 9.02 11.80
C ASP A 69 2.77 7.83 10.89
N MET A 70 2.64 7.98 9.57
CA MET A 70 3.00 6.92 8.63
C MET A 70 4.51 6.61 8.66
N ALA A 71 5.36 7.62 8.83
CA ALA A 71 6.80 7.42 9.02
C ALA A 71 7.10 6.73 10.37
N ASP A 72 6.41 7.08 11.45
CA ASP A 72 6.50 6.39 12.76
C ASP A 72 6.12 4.91 12.63
N LEU A 73 5.05 4.60 11.90
CA LEU A 73 4.58 3.25 11.65
C LEU A 73 5.59 2.45 10.82
N LEU A 74 6.16 3.02 9.76
CA LEU A 74 7.20 2.37 8.95
C LEU A 74 8.48 2.11 9.77
N ARG A 75 8.87 3.05 10.65
CA ARG A 75 10.02 2.85 11.58
C ARG A 75 9.79 1.70 12.54
N GLN A 76 8.56 1.50 13.01
CA GLN A 76 8.18 0.36 13.86
C GLN A 76 8.09 -0.95 13.06
N TYR A 77 7.56 -0.89 11.84
CA TYR A 77 7.28 -2.07 11.03
C TYR A 77 8.53 -2.72 10.44
N GLY A 78 9.46 -1.93 9.89
CA GLY A 78 10.67 -2.45 9.24
C GLY A 78 11.40 -3.53 10.05
N PRO A 79 11.75 -3.26 11.33
CA PRO A 79 12.45 -4.22 12.20
C PRO A 79 11.69 -5.53 12.46
N VAL A 80 10.35 -5.49 12.55
CA VAL A 80 9.54 -6.67 12.90
C VAL A 80 8.99 -7.41 11.67
N SER A 81 9.07 -6.80 10.48
CA SER A 81 8.41 -7.28 9.27
C SER A 81 8.75 -8.73 8.89
N ARG A 82 10.02 -9.14 9.06
CA ARG A 82 10.49 -10.50 8.75
C ARG A 82 9.96 -11.55 9.73
N ASP A 83 9.62 -11.15 10.94
CA ASP A 83 9.10 -12.04 11.98
C ASP A 83 7.56 -12.19 11.89
N THR A 84 6.88 -11.38 11.06
CA THR A 84 5.42 -11.48 10.94
C THR A 84 4.99 -12.62 10.02
N GLY A 85 5.84 -13.08 9.10
CA GLY A 85 5.60 -14.26 8.27
C GLY A 85 5.70 -14.03 6.76
N HIS A 86 5.47 -15.09 5.97
CA HIS A 86 5.71 -15.08 4.51
C HIS A 86 4.83 -14.13 3.70
N TYR A 87 3.74 -13.64 4.27
CA TYR A 87 2.83 -12.68 3.62
C TYR A 87 2.81 -11.35 4.39
N ALA A 88 3.97 -10.94 4.91
CA ALA A 88 4.11 -9.72 5.68
C ALA A 88 3.59 -8.50 4.89
N SER A 89 2.73 -7.72 5.53
CA SER A 89 2.33 -6.41 5.04
C SER A 89 1.89 -5.54 6.20
N MET A 90 2.16 -4.24 6.11
CA MET A 90 1.58 -3.25 7.00
C MET A 90 0.43 -2.54 6.28
N VAL A 91 -0.77 -2.61 6.85
CA VAL A 91 -1.96 -1.89 6.39
C VAL A 91 -2.12 -0.62 7.23
N VAL A 92 -2.20 0.53 6.57
CA VAL A 92 -2.40 1.82 7.24
C VAL A 92 -3.70 2.42 6.73
N ILE A 93 -4.64 2.68 7.63
CA ILE A 93 -5.93 3.29 7.29
C ILE A 93 -5.95 4.72 7.80
N CYS A 94 -6.23 5.66 6.89
CA CYS A 94 -6.29 7.08 7.23
C CYS A 94 -7.73 7.46 7.60
N GLU A 95 -7.87 8.31 8.63
CA GLU A 95 -9.12 9.01 8.87
C GLU A 95 -9.53 9.74 7.59
N THR A 96 -10.75 9.48 7.11
CA THR A 96 -11.23 9.98 5.83
C THR A 96 -12.52 10.78 6.07
N PRO A 97 -12.42 12.07 6.40
CA PRO A 97 -13.57 12.94 6.64
C PRO A 97 -14.55 12.96 5.46
N SER A 98 -15.83 13.23 5.72
CA SER A 98 -16.88 13.21 4.68
C SER A 98 -16.60 14.16 3.52
N ASP A 99 -16.02 15.34 3.77
CA ASP A 99 -15.64 16.27 2.71
C ASP A 99 -14.53 15.71 1.81
N LEU A 100 -13.61 14.91 2.36
CA LEU A 100 -12.62 14.19 1.57
C LEU A 100 -13.29 13.02 0.83
N LYS A 101 -14.11 12.22 1.51
CA LYS A 101 -14.75 11.03 0.95
C LYS A 101 -15.68 11.34 -0.23
N ASP A 102 -16.53 12.35 -0.09
CA ASP A 102 -17.68 12.57 -0.98
C ASP A 102 -17.36 13.55 -2.12
N HIS A 103 -16.22 14.26 -2.06
CA HIS A 103 -15.85 15.31 -3.03
C HIS A 103 -14.48 15.12 -3.67
N THR A 104 -13.88 13.93 -3.53
CA THR A 104 -12.55 13.64 -4.09
C THR A 104 -12.65 12.57 -5.17
N THR A 105 -12.14 12.86 -6.36
CA THR A 105 -12.08 11.92 -7.47
C THR A 105 -10.92 10.92 -7.31
N VAL A 106 -10.91 9.85 -8.11
CA VAL A 106 -9.81 8.87 -8.13
C VAL A 106 -8.46 9.54 -8.44
N GLU A 107 -8.41 10.50 -9.36
CA GLU A 107 -7.18 11.23 -9.74
C GLU A 107 -6.69 12.16 -8.61
N GLN A 108 -7.61 12.76 -7.86
CA GLN A 108 -7.27 13.56 -6.68
C GLN A 108 -6.71 12.68 -5.56
N TYR A 109 -7.29 11.49 -5.34
CA TYR A 109 -6.71 10.50 -4.43
C TYR A 109 -5.36 9.99 -4.92
N GLN A 110 -5.15 9.82 -6.22
CA GLN A 110 -3.83 9.47 -6.78
C GLN A 110 -2.80 10.55 -6.43
N THR A 111 -3.18 11.82 -6.57
CA THR A 111 -2.32 12.95 -6.20
C THR A 111 -1.99 12.92 -4.71
N LEU A 112 -3.00 12.72 -3.86
CA LEU A 112 -2.85 12.63 -2.41
C LEU A 112 -1.96 11.45 -1.98
N PHE A 113 -2.10 10.29 -2.62
CA PHE A 113 -1.26 9.12 -2.43
C PHE A 113 0.22 9.45 -2.67
N TRP A 114 0.54 10.08 -3.81
CA TRP A 114 1.92 10.45 -4.11
C TRP A 114 2.45 11.56 -3.21
N GLN A 115 1.62 12.52 -2.82
CA GLN A 115 1.99 13.54 -1.82
C GLN A 115 2.30 12.91 -0.46
N MET A 116 1.54 11.90 -0.04
CA MET A 116 1.82 11.13 1.18
C MET A 116 3.19 10.46 1.10
N LEU A 117 3.47 9.66 0.06
CA LEU A 117 4.77 8.98 -0.09
C LEU A 117 5.95 9.96 -0.13
N ASN A 118 5.79 11.11 -0.81
CA ASN A 118 6.81 12.15 -0.83
C ASN A 118 7.08 12.75 0.55
N ARG A 119 6.04 13.04 1.34
CA ARG A 119 6.19 13.59 2.69
C ARG A 119 6.79 12.57 3.65
N VAL A 120 6.31 11.33 3.63
CA VAL A 120 6.86 10.22 4.40
C VAL A 120 8.35 10.01 4.11
N SER A 121 8.75 10.00 2.83
CA SER A 121 10.17 9.88 2.46
C SER A 121 11.03 11.03 3.00
N SER A 122 10.45 12.21 3.22
CA SER A 122 11.19 13.36 3.78
C SER A 122 11.52 13.19 5.27
N HIS A 123 10.82 12.29 5.98
CA HIS A 123 11.07 11.88 7.36
C HIS A 123 12.00 10.66 7.47
N ASP A 124 12.41 10.06 6.36
CA ASP A 124 13.37 8.95 6.37
C ASP A 124 14.77 9.48 6.67
N THR A 125 15.35 9.00 7.77
CA THR A 125 16.71 9.33 8.19
C THR A 125 17.74 8.34 7.66
N GLU A 126 17.30 7.18 7.17
CA GLU A 126 18.20 6.17 6.65
C GLU A 126 18.61 6.49 5.19
N PRO A 127 19.84 6.12 4.79
CA PRO A 127 20.26 6.27 3.41
C PRO A 127 19.39 5.41 2.48
N TRP A 128 19.25 5.85 1.21
CA TRP A 128 18.65 4.96 0.19
C TRP A 128 19.52 3.71 0.05
N PRO A 129 18.92 2.51 -0.12
CA PRO A 129 19.70 1.32 -0.40
C PRO A 129 20.53 1.46 -1.67
N GLU A 130 21.82 1.16 -1.62
CA GLU A 130 22.74 1.32 -2.77
C GLU A 130 22.35 0.48 -4.00
N HIS A 131 21.65 -0.63 -3.77
CA HIS A 131 21.22 -1.56 -4.81
C HIS A 131 19.86 -1.20 -5.45
N ILE A 132 19.21 -0.13 -4.98
CA ILE A 132 17.93 0.36 -5.52
C ILE A 132 18.17 1.70 -6.21
N SER A 133 17.76 1.83 -7.48
CA SER A 133 17.92 3.10 -8.19
C SER A 133 17.13 4.22 -7.50
N THR A 134 17.66 5.45 -7.60
CA THR A 134 16.93 6.66 -7.20
C THR A 134 16.16 7.29 -8.36
N ASP A 135 16.36 6.80 -9.60
CA ASP A 135 15.61 7.21 -10.78
C ASP A 135 14.38 6.30 -10.97
N PRO A 136 13.15 6.83 -10.87
CA PRO A 136 11.95 6.04 -11.08
C PRO A 136 11.72 5.58 -12.53
N HIS A 137 12.58 5.93 -13.49
CA HIS A 137 12.57 5.33 -14.82
C HIS A 137 13.43 4.06 -14.91
N ASP A 138 14.15 3.72 -13.84
CA ASP A 138 14.86 2.46 -13.71
C ASP A 138 13.92 1.39 -13.15
N SER A 139 13.96 0.18 -13.72
CA SER A 139 13.11 -0.94 -13.29
C SER A 139 13.47 -1.50 -11.92
N SER A 140 14.66 -1.17 -11.39
CA SER A 140 15.05 -1.48 -10.01
C SER A 140 14.48 -0.50 -8.99
N TRP A 141 13.90 0.64 -9.42
CA TRP A 141 13.35 1.62 -8.48
C TRP A 141 12.15 1.06 -7.74
N GLU A 142 12.16 1.25 -6.42
CA GLU A 142 11.03 0.97 -5.52
C GLU A 142 10.98 2.06 -4.44
N PHE A 143 9.82 2.25 -3.80
CA PHE A 143 9.75 3.12 -2.64
C PHE A 143 10.49 2.48 -1.47
N CYS A 144 11.54 3.13 -0.96
CA CYS A 144 12.24 2.67 0.24
C CYS A 144 11.97 3.60 1.43
N PHE A 145 11.92 2.99 2.61
CA PHE A 145 11.91 3.70 3.88
C PHE A 145 12.69 2.89 4.92
N GLY A 146 13.56 3.52 5.71
CA GLY A 146 14.32 2.80 6.74
C GLY A 146 15.26 1.74 6.16
N GLY A 147 15.78 1.97 4.94
CA GLY A 147 16.64 1.03 4.22
C GLY A 147 15.91 -0.19 3.61
N GLU A 148 14.59 -0.30 3.74
CA GLU A 148 13.80 -1.42 3.20
C GLU A 148 12.97 -0.96 1.99
N PRO A 149 13.03 -1.65 0.84
CA PRO A 149 12.12 -1.43 -0.29
C PRO A 149 10.73 -2.03 -0.06
N TYR A 150 9.70 -1.29 -0.43
CA TYR A 150 8.30 -1.69 -0.31
C TYR A 150 7.56 -1.58 -1.64
N PHE A 151 6.71 -2.57 -1.92
CA PHE A 151 5.58 -2.38 -2.81
C PHE A 151 4.48 -1.64 -2.05
N CYS A 152 4.02 -0.51 -2.60
CA CYS A 152 2.96 0.29 -2.00
C CYS A 152 1.64 0.02 -2.74
N PHE A 153 0.61 -0.33 -2.01
CA PHE A 153 -0.75 -0.47 -2.53
C PHE A 153 -1.62 0.67 -2.01
N CYS A 154 -2.57 1.13 -2.82
CA CYS A 154 -3.60 2.09 -2.43
C CYS A 154 -5.00 1.55 -2.76
N ALA A 155 -5.94 1.79 -1.84
CA ALA A 155 -7.38 1.71 -2.07
C ALA A 155 -8.06 2.99 -1.57
N THR A 156 -9.15 3.39 -2.23
CA THR A 156 -9.81 4.68 -1.97
C THR A 156 -11.33 4.53 -2.00
N PRO A 157 -12.09 5.45 -1.37
CA PRO A 157 -13.54 5.46 -1.45
C PRO A 157 -14.08 5.76 -2.86
N ALA A 158 -13.27 6.42 -3.70
CA ALA A 158 -13.69 6.91 -5.01
C ALA A 158 -13.60 5.88 -6.14
N HIS A 159 -12.94 4.73 -5.94
CA HIS A 159 -12.93 3.68 -6.96
C HIS A 159 -14.33 3.06 -7.06
N GLU A 160 -14.91 3.03 -8.24
CA GLU A 160 -16.23 2.46 -8.50
C GLU A 160 -16.14 1.25 -9.43
N LEU A 161 -15.29 1.31 -10.46
CA LEU A 161 -15.17 0.25 -11.47
C LEU A 161 -14.18 -0.84 -11.04
N ARG A 162 -13.06 -0.45 -10.42
CA ARG A 162 -12.09 -1.38 -9.82
C ARG A 162 -12.43 -1.59 -8.36
N ALA A 163 -13.45 -2.41 -8.09
CA ALA A 163 -13.84 -2.80 -6.75
C ALA A 163 -12.66 -3.33 -5.91
N SER A 164 -11.66 -3.96 -6.53
CA SER A 164 -10.43 -4.42 -5.89
C SER A 164 -9.56 -3.30 -5.28
N ARG A 165 -9.81 -2.05 -5.68
CA ARG A 165 -9.19 -0.81 -5.21
C ARG A 165 -10.17 0.08 -4.43
N HIS A 166 -11.41 -0.36 -4.24
CA HIS A 166 -12.38 0.34 -3.42
C HIS A 166 -12.18 0.01 -1.94
N PHE A 167 -12.19 1.04 -1.08
CA PHE A 167 -12.29 0.87 0.36
C PHE A 167 -12.97 2.11 0.98
N PRO A 168 -13.83 2.00 2.01
CA PRO A 168 -14.58 3.15 2.55
C PRO A 168 -13.72 4.27 3.16
N TYR A 169 -12.42 4.01 3.36
CA TYR A 169 -11.39 4.95 3.81
C TYR A 169 -10.24 4.98 2.79
N LEU A 170 -9.38 6.01 2.85
CA LEU A 170 -8.08 5.92 2.19
C LEU A 170 -7.22 4.89 2.94
N MET A 171 -6.73 3.88 2.21
CA MET A 171 -5.93 2.79 2.77
C MET A 171 -4.65 2.60 1.98
N PHE A 172 -3.55 2.47 2.69
CA PHE A 172 -2.24 2.09 2.18
C PHE A 172 -1.91 0.68 2.63
N ALA A 173 -1.23 -0.09 1.80
CA ALA A 173 -0.51 -1.26 2.29
C ALA A 173 0.96 -1.21 1.82
N PHE A 174 1.87 -1.48 2.75
CA PHE A 174 3.31 -1.56 2.50
C PHE A 174 3.71 -3.02 2.60
N GLN A 175 4.24 -3.58 1.51
CA GLN A 175 4.68 -4.96 1.43
C GLN A 175 6.18 -4.98 1.19
N PRO A 176 7.00 -5.47 2.13
CA PRO A 176 8.44 -5.56 1.91
C PRO A 176 8.76 -6.35 0.64
N ARG A 177 9.74 -5.88 -0.13
CA ARG A 177 10.15 -6.47 -1.41
C ARG A 177 10.45 -7.97 -1.33
N TRP A 178 11.06 -8.42 -0.23
CA TRP A 178 11.45 -9.82 -0.03
C TRP A 178 10.24 -10.77 0.02
N VAL A 179 9.03 -10.30 0.34
CA VAL A 179 7.81 -11.12 0.30
C VAL A 179 7.61 -11.71 -1.10
N PHE A 180 7.95 -10.94 -2.13
CA PHE A 180 7.76 -11.32 -3.52
C PHE A 180 8.81 -12.30 -4.08
N GLU A 181 9.92 -12.51 -3.38
CA GLU A 181 10.97 -13.47 -3.80
C GLU A 181 10.42 -14.91 -3.90
N SER A 182 9.45 -15.25 -3.05
CA SER A 182 8.79 -16.56 -3.04
C SER A 182 7.58 -16.67 -3.97
N ILE A 183 7.07 -15.54 -4.47
CA ILE A 183 5.83 -15.44 -5.27
C ILE A 183 6.04 -14.72 -6.61
N ASN A 184 7.21 -14.86 -7.22
CA ASN A 184 7.52 -14.28 -8.53
C ASN A 184 7.32 -15.26 -9.71
N ASP A 185 7.44 -14.75 -10.95
CA ASP A 185 7.22 -15.51 -12.19
C ASP A 185 8.20 -16.69 -12.39
N ASN A 186 9.34 -16.69 -11.70
CA ASN A 186 10.31 -17.79 -11.77
C ASN A 186 9.87 -18.99 -10.92
N THR A 187 8.97 -18.79 -9.95
CA THR A 187 8.47 -19.87 -9.08
C THR A 187 7.17 -20.49 -9.60
N PRO A 188 6.96 -21.82 -9.45
CA PRO A 188 5.66 -22.45 -9.77
C PRO A 188 4.51 -21.86 -8.95
N LEU A 189 4.77 -21.51 -7.69
CA LEU A 189 3.80 -20.88 -6.80
C LEU A 189 3.37 -19.51 -7.34
N GLY A 190 4.33 -18.64 -7.68
CA GLY A 190 4.07 -17.30 -8.21
C GLY A 190 3.29 -17.33 -9.52
N ARG A 191 3.64 -18.22 -10.47
CA ARG A 191 2.86 -18.37 -11.72
C ARG A 191 1.42 -18.79 -11.47
N LYS A 192 1.19 -19.77 -10.58
CA LYS A 192 -0.17 -20.21 -10.21
C LYS A 192 -0.95 -19.07 -9.54
N MET A 193 -0.28 -18.32 -8.66
CA MET A 193 -0.87 -17.19 -7.94
C MET A 193 -1.25 -16.05 -8.90
N LYS A 194 -0.37 -15.71 -9.85
CA LYS A 194 -0.64 -14.74 -10.92
C LYS A 194 -1.91 -15.09 -11.70
N THR A 195 -2.01 -16.33 -12.19
CA THR A 195 -3.20 -16.79 -12.93
C THR A 195 -4.46 -16.70 -12.08
N LEU A 196 -4.38 -17.10 -10.80
CA LEU A 196 -5.52 -17.06 -9.89
C LEU A 196 -5.98 -15.62 -9.60
N ILE A 197 -5.04 -14.72 -9.30
CA ILE A 197 -5.33 -13.30 -9.03
C ILE A 197 -5.96 -12.65 -10.27
N ARG A 198 -5.42 -12.89 -11.47
CA ARG A 198 -6.00 -12.37 -12.72
C ARG A 198 -7.43 -12.85 -12.94
N LYS A 199 -7.69 -14.13 -12.68
CA LYS A 199 -9.04 -14.70 -12.77
C LYS A 199 -9.99 -14.04 -11.77
N ARG A 200 -9.54 -13.82 -10.52
CA ARG A 200 -10.37 -13.17 -9.49
C ARG A 200 -10.64 -11.71 -9.82
N LEU A 201 -9.63 -10.94 -10.24
CA LEU A 201 -9.81 -9.55 -10.67
C LEU A 201 -10.84 -9.44 -11.79
N ALA A 202 -10.76 -10.30 -12.82
CA ALA A 202 -11.73 -10.31 -13.91
C ALA A 202 -13.17 -10.66 -13.50
N ALA A 203 -13.36 -11.31 -12.34
CA ALA A 203 -14.68 -11.61 -11.79
C ALA A 203 -15.15 -10.58 -10.75
N TYR A 204 -14.23 -9.79 -10.18
CA TYR A 204 -14.48 -8.87 -9.07
C TYR A 204 -14.62 -7.43 -9.54
N ASP A 205 -13.78 -7.00 -10.49
CA ASP A 205 -13.82 -5.66 -11.06
C ASP A 205 -14.80 -5.59 -12.25
N ALA A 206 -15.44 -4.43 -12.43
CA ALA A 206 -16.31 -4.15 -13.57
C ALA A 206 -15.54 -3.82 -14.86
N VAL A 207 -14.21 -3.72 -14.77
CA VAL A 207 -13.29 -3.38 -15.86
C VAL A 207 -12.17 -4.41 -15.98
N PRO A 208 -11.54 -4.56 -17.17
CA PRO A 208 -10.38 -5.42 -17.34
C PRO A 208 -9.22 -5.03 -16.41
N ALA A 209 -8.35 -5.98 -16.11
CA ALA A 209 -7.16 -5.70 -15.30
C ALA A 209 -6.30 -4.61 -15.95
N HIS A 210 -5.91 -3.61 -15.15
CA HIS A 210 -5.17 -2.44 -15.63
C HIS A 210 -3.88 -2.83 -16.39
N PRO A 211 -3.53 -2.17 -17.50
CA PRO A 211 -2.33 -2.50 -18.29
C PRO A 211 -1.02 -2.41 -17.50
N SER A 212 -0.93 -1.46 -16.56
CA SER A 212 0.24 -1.34 -15.68
C SER A 212 0.35 -2.42 -14.63
N LEU A 213 -0.73 -3.14 -14.31
CA LEU A 213 -0.62 -4.29 -13.42
C LEU A 213 0.24 -5.31 -14.15
N MET A 214 1.47 -5.49 -13.71
CA MET A 214 2.44 -6.44 -14.22
C MET A 214 2.66 -7.49 -13.14
N TRP A 215 3.48 -8.49 -13.42
CA TRP A 215 3.94 -9.39 -12.37
C TRP A 215 5.38 -9.08 -12.04
N TYR A 216 5.67 -9.23 -10.78
CA TYR A 216 6.99 -9.02 -10.25
C TYR A 216 8.05 -9.85 -10.99
N GLY A 217 9.15 -9.18 -11.35
CA GLY A 217 10.29 -9.77 -12.05
C GLY A 217 10.14 -9.80 -13.57
N GLN A 218 9.07 -9.22 -14.14
CA GLN A 218 8.98 -9.00 -15.57
C GLN A 218 9.96 -7.91 -16.03
N GLN A 219 10.64 -8.17 -17.15
CA GLN A 219 11.55 -7.22 -17.78
C GLN A 219 10.80 -5.93 -18.16
N ASP A 220 11.43 -4.77 -17.96
CA ASP A 220 10.88 -3.43 -18.22
C ASP A 220 9.69 -3.00 -17.33
N ASN A 221 9.43 -3.70 -16.23
CA ASN A 221 8.41 -3.29 -15.27
C ASN A 221 8.88 -2.09 -14.44
N LEU A 222 8.13 -0.99 -14.49
CA LEU A 222 8.29 0.13 -13.57
C LEU A 222 7.30 -0.06 -12.42
N GLU A 223 7.76 -0.64 -11.31
CA GLU A 223 6.90 -1.08 -10.19
C GLU A 223 5.96 0.03 -9.70
N TRP A 224 6.43 1.28 -9.67
CA TRP A 224 5.67 2.44 -9.21
C TRP A 224 4.36 2.68 -9.98
N LYS A 225 4.27 2.25 -11.26
CA LYS A 225 3.05 2.36 -12.06
C LYS A 225 1.91 1.48 -11.51
N GLN A 226 2.23 0.51 -10.66
CA GLN A 226 1.28 -0.40 -10.04
C GLN A 226 0.79 0.07 -8.67
N TYR A 227 1.47 1.06 -8.09
CA TYR A 227 1.19 1.49 -6.72
C TYR A 227 -0.20 2.09 -6.58
N PHE A 228 -0.62 2.83 -7.61
CA PHE A 228 -1.97 3.37 -7.74
C PHE A 228 -2.50 3.07 -9.14
N LEU A 229 -3.64 2.39 -9.23
CA LEU A 229 -4.29 2.02 -10.49
C LEU A 229 -5.66 2.72 -10.56
N PRO A 230 -5.84 3.75 -11.40
CA PRO A 230 -7.13 4.42 -11.54
C PRO A 230 -8.16 3.50 -12.21
N ASP A 231 -9.44 3.87 -12.18
CA ASP A 231 -10.53 3.08 -12.78
C ASP A 231 -10.43 2.94 -14.31
N ASP A 232 -9.84 3.94 -14.97
CA ASP A 232 -9.56 3.90 -16.40
C ASP A 232 -8.24 3.16 -16.72
N GLU A 233 -7.68 3.38 -17.90
CA GLU A 233 -6.38 2.81 -18.32
C GLU A 233 -5.25 3.86 -18.30
N GLN A 234 -5.52 5.06 -17.77
CA GLN A 234 -4.54 6.13 -17.75
C GLN A 234 -3.41 5.80 -16.79
N THR A 235 -2.19 5.97 -17.27
CA THR A 235 -0.98 5.81 -16.47
C THR A 235 -0.19 7.12 -16.52
N PRO A 236 0.29 7.65 -15.39
CA PRO A 236 1.18 8.80 -15.40
C PRO A 236 2.39 8.54 -16.31
N SER A 237 2.74 9.53 -17.14
CA SER A 237 3.90 9.43 -18.04
C SER A 237 5.24 9.53 -17.31
N LYS A 238 5.24 10.07 -16.09
CA LYS A 238 6.39 10.21 -15.20
C LYS A 238 5.97 9.89 -13.77
N CYS A 239 6.90 9.34 -12.99
CA CYS A 239 6.66 9.06 -11.58
C CYS A 239 6.49 10.38 -10.80
N PRO A 240 5.41 10.55 -10.02
CA PRO A 240 5.21 11.74 -9.19
C PRO A 240 6.09 11.79 -7.93
N PHE A 241 6.88 10.75 -7.65
CA PHE A 241 7.83 10.72 -6.55
C PHE A 241 9.05 11.62 -6.85
N MET A 242 9.43 12.49 -5.90
CA MET A 242 10.41 13.57 -6.10
C MET A 242 11.45 13.67 -4.96
N ARG A 243 12.02 12.55 -4.51
CA ARG A 243 13.01 12.55 -3.40
C ARG A 243 14.23 13.45 -3.65
N MET A 244 14.81 13.42 -4.86
CA MET A 244 16.01 14.22 -5.16
C MET A 244 15.79 15.73 -5.02
N LYS A 245 14.61 16.24 -5.41
CA LYS A 245 14.28 17.67 -5.24
C LYS A 245 14.20 18.05 -3.75
N GLN A 246 13.76 17.13 -2.90
CA GLN A 246 13.70 17.35 -1.45
C GLN A 246 15.09 17.36 -0.82
N ALA A 247 15.99 16.47 -1.22
CA ALA A 247 17.37 16.44 -0.74
C ALA A 247 18.14 17.73 -1.12
N LEU A 248 17.99 18.19 -2.37
CA LEU A 248 18.57 19.46 -2.84
C LEU A 248 17.97 20.69 -2.11
N GLY A 249 16.67 20.67 -1.81
CA GLY A 249 16.00 21.73 -1.04
C GLY A 249 16.44 21.81 0.43
N LYS A 250 16.87 20.69 1.04
CA LYS A 250 17.45 20.66 2.40
C LYS A 250 18.90 21.15 2.43
N LEU A 251 19.65 21.04 1.32
CA LEU A 251 21.04 21.53 1.19
C LEU A 251 21.14 23.04 0.87
N THR A 252 20.03 23.66 0.47
CA THR A 252 19.94 25.06 0.04
C THR A 252 19.22 25.97 1.03
N LYS A 253 18.85 25.45 2.20
CA LYS A 253 18.35 26.18 3.38
C LYS A 253 19.36 26.07 4.51
#